data_AF-A0A660NJC8-F1
#
_entry.id   AF-A0A660NJC8-F1
#
_cell.length_a   1.000
_cell.length_b   1.000
_cell.length_c   1.000
_cell.angle_alpha   90.00
_cell.angle_beta   90.00
_cell.angle_gamma   90.00
#
_symmetry.space_group_name_H-M   'P 1'
#
loop_
_entity.id
_entity.type
_entity.pdbx_description
1 polymer ?
#
loop_
_entity_poly.entity_id
_entity_poly.type
_entity_poly.pdbx_seq_one_letter_code
_entity_poly.pdbx_strand_id
1 'polypeptide(L)'
;MARATSSAPKGPARWKALDKDLKRISLLEQATTFVARPLVAPGIALAFMVLVGAAALGFTGIQAGTFVVVVATVVGAYMALNIGANDVANNMGPAVGANALSLGSALIIAAVFETAGAMLAGGDVVNTIASGIVS
;
A
#
# COMPACT_ATOMS: atom_id res chain seq x y z
N MET A 1 3.67 61.41 -19.10
CA MET A 1 3.65 60.42 -18.00
C MET A 1 4.22 59.11 -18.51
N ALA A 2 5.53 58.86 -18.29
CA ALA A 2 6.19 57.64 -18.75
C ALA A 2 6.13 56.56 -17.65
N ARG A 3 5.56 55.41 -17.99
CA ARG A 3 5.39 54.24 -17.11
C ARG A 3 6.73 53.50 -17.00
N ALA A 4 7.23 53.34 -15.78
CA ALA A 4 8.44 52.58 -15.49
C ALA A 4 8.28 51.12 -15.93
N THR A 5 9.02 50.70 -16.95
CA THR A 5 9.24 49.29 -17.28
C THR A 5 10.32 48.75 -16.35
N SER A 6 9.95 47.91 -15.38
CA SER A 6 10.89 47.26 -14.47
C SER A 6 11.82 46.31 -15.25
N SER A 7 13.07 46.71 -15.44
CA SER A 7 14.10 45.86 -16.03
C SER A 7 14.59 44.83 -15.02
N ALA A 8 14.22 43.56 -15.22
CA ALA A 8 14.79 42.45 -14.47
C ALA A 8 16.30 42.32 -14.77
N PRO A 9 17.18 42.18 -13.75
CA PRO A 9 18.61 42.11 -13.97
C PRO A 9 18.99 40.76 -14.59
N LYS A 10 19.58 40.79 -15.79
CA LYS A 10 20.17 39.61 -16.45
C LYS A 10 21.67 39.58 -16.17
N GLY A 11 22.10 38.71 -15.25
CA GLY A 11 23.52 38.55 -14.90
C GLY A 11 23.82 37.33 -13.99
N PRO A 12 25.11 36.98 -13.83
CA PRO A 12 25.62 35.73 -13.23
C PRO A 12 25.17 35.44 -11.79
N ALA A 13 24.69 36.44 -11.06
CA ALA A 13 24.12 36.29 -9.73
C ALA A 13 22.79 35.50 -9.70
N ARG A 14 21.99 35.58 -10.77
CA ARG A 14 20.69 34.86 -10.86
C ARG A 14 20.89 33.34 -10.91
N TRP A 15 21.92 32.88 -11.61
CA TRP A 15 22.24 31.45 -11.74
C TRP A 15 22.72 30.86 -10.42
N LYS A 16 23.52 31.61 -9.64
CA LYS A 16 23.91 31.22 -8.27
C LYS A 16 22.73 31.12 -7.30
N ALA A 17 21.74 32.01 -7.42
CA ALA A 17 20.52 31.95 -6.63
C ALA A 17 19.69 30.72 -7.00
N LEU A 18 19.52 30.47 -8.30
CA LEU A 18 18.79 29.31 -8.82
C LEU A 18 19.46 27.99 -8.41
N ASP A 19 20.78 27.87 -8.50
CA ASP A 19 21.52 26.68 -8.05
C ASP A 19 21.36 26.41 -6.54
N LYS A 20 21.31 27.48 -5.73
CA LYS A 20 21.09 27.37 -4.28
C LYS A 20 19.67 26.86 -3.98
N ASP A 21 18.68 27.33 -4.72
CA ASP A 21 17.29 26.91 -4.56
C ASP A 21 17.06 25.50 -5.09
N LEU A 22 17.65 25.13 -6.23
CA LEU A 22 17.65 23.75 -6.74
C LEU A 22 18.27 22.77 -5.75
N LYS A 23 19.39 23.13 -5.11
CA LYS A 23 19.99 22.30 -4.05
C LYS A 23 19.05 22.16 -2.86
N ARG A 24 18.35 23.22 -2.46
CA ARG A 24 17.35 23.15 -1.38
C ARG A 24 16.17 22.26 -1.75
N ILE A 25 15.65 22.38 -2.96
CA ILE A 25 14.54 21.55 -3.47
C ILE A 25 14.98 20.08 -3.57
N SER A 26 16.18 19.80 -4.08
CA SER A 26 16.72 18.44 -4.16
C SER A 26 16.98 17.82 -2.77
N LEU A 27 17.46 18.61 -1.80
CA LEU A 27 17.60 18.17 -0.41
C LEU A 27 16.25 17.89 0.24
N LEU A 28 15.24 18.72 -0.04
CA LEU A 28 13.87 18.49 0.41
C LEU A 28 13.28 17.22 -0.23
N GLU A 29 13.52 16.99 -1.51
CA GLU A 29 13.08 15.79 -2.22
C GLU A 29 13.75 14.52 -1.67
N GLN A 30 15.05 14.56 -1.40
CA GLN A 30 15.80 13.44 -0.80
C GLN A 30 15.32 13.16 0.64
N ALA A 31 15.15 14.21 1.46
CA ALA A 31 14.62 14.09 2.82
C ALA A 31 13.18 13.54 2.82
N THR A 32 12.35 14.01 1.91
CA THR A 32 10.97 13.53 1.74
C THR A 32 10.95 12.09 1.27
N THR A 33 11.77 11.71 0.29
CA THR A 33 11.85 10.34 -0.22
C THR A 33 12.33 9.36 0.85
N PHE A 34 13.28 9.78 1.69
CA PHE A 34 13.78 8.96 2.79
C PHE A 34 12.69 8.67 3.84
N VAL A 35 11.88 9.67 4.18
CA VAL A 35 10.75 9.54 5.12
C VAL A 35 9.57 8.80 4.48
N ALA A 36 9.27 9.09 3.21
CA ALA A 36 8.12 8.54 2.51
C ALA A 36 8.27 7.06 2.17
N ARG A 37 9.47 6.61 1.80
CA ARG A 37 9.75 5.21 1.40
C ARG A 37 9.20 4.15 2.39
N PRO A 38 9.54 4.19 3.69
CA PRO A 38 9.01 3.23 4.65
C PRO A 38 7.51 3.40 4.94
N LEU A 39 6.91 4.56 4.62
CA LEU A 39 5.49 4.83 4.84
C LEU A 39 4.59 4.33 3.70
N VAL A 40 5.14 4.01 2.52
CA VAL A 40 4.34 3.55 1.37
C VAL A 40 3.60 2.26 1.69
N ALA A 41 4.29 1.25 2.22
CA ALA A 41 3.67 -0.05 2.53
C ALA A 41 2.54 0.04 3.57
N PRO A 42 2.73 0.64 4.77
CA PRO A 42 1.62 0.81 5.71
C PRO A 42 0.53 1.74 5.17
N GLY A 43 0.89 2.73 4.34
CA GLY A 43 -0.09 3.60 3.68
C GLY A 43 -1.01 2.83 2.72
N ILE A 44 -0.46 1.96 1.88
CA ILE A 44 -1.24 1.10 0.97
C ILE A 44 -2.11 0.13 1.79
N ALA A 45 -1.56 -0.48 2.84
CA ALA A 45 -2.30 -1.39 3.72
C ALA A 45 -3.50 -0.68 4.40
N LEU A 46 -3.30 0.54 4.89
CA LEU A 46 -4.37 1.36 5.47
C LEU A 46 -5.44 1.71 4.43
N ALA A 47 -5.03 2.13 3.22
CA ALA A 47 -5.97 2.42 2.14
C ALA A 47 -6.82 1.18 1.77
N PHE A 48 -6.19 0.00 1.70
CA PHE A 48 -6.88 -1.27 1.47
C PHE A 48 -7.89 -1.58 2.59
N MET A 49 -7.50 -1.46 3.85
CA MET A 49 -8.40 -1.71 4.99
C MET A 49 -9.60 -0.75 5.00
N VAL A 50 -9.39 0.53 4.70
CA VAL A 50 -10.48 1.51 4.57
C VAL A 50 -11.41 1.14 3.41
N LEU A 51 -10.86 0.73 2.26
CA LEU A 51 -11.66 0.28 1.12
C LEU A 51 -12.50 -0.95 1.46
N VAL A 52 -11.92 -1.94 2.14
CA VAL A 52 -12.65 -3.15 2.56
C VAL A 52 -13.74 -2.81 3.57
N GLY A 53 -13.46 -1.94 4.55
CA GLY A 53 -14.48 -1.47 5.50
C GLY A 53 -15.62 -0.70 4.82
N ALA A 54 -15.30 0.16 3.85
CA ALA A 54 -16.30 0.89 3.06
C ALA A 54 -17.12 -0.06 2.17
N ALA A 55 -16.48 -1.07 1.57
CA ALA A 55 -17.17 -2.10 0.80
C ALA A 55 -18.12 -2.91 1.70
N ALA A 56 -17.68 -3.31 2.89
CA ALA A 56 -18.52 -4.01 3.86
C ALA A 56 -19.77 -3.19 4.23
N LEU A 57 -19.61 -1.88 4.47
CA LEU A 57 -20.74 -0.96 4.68
C LEU A 57 -21.66 -0.90 3.45
N GLY A 58 -21.09 -0.85 2.25
CA GLY A 58 -21.85 -0.82 0.99
C GLY A 58 -22.68 -2.08 0.75
N PHE A 59 -22.14 -3.26 1.08
CA PHE A 59 -22.82 -4.55 0.87
C PHE A 59 -23.86 -4.86 1.96
N THR A 60 -23.60 -4.47 3.20
CA THR A 60 -24.48 -4.79 4.34
C THR A 60 -25.51 -3.71 4.64
N GLY A 61 -25.29 -2.48 4.18
CA GLY A 61 -26.15 -1.33 4.48
C GLY A 61 -26.07 -0.90 5.94
N ILE A 62 -26.89 0.08 6.34
CA ILE A 62 -26.91 0.60 7.72
C ILE A 62 -28.06 -0.03 8.48
N GLN A 63 -27.75 -1.09 9.23
CA GLN A 63 -28.70 -1.87 10.02
C GLN A 63 -28.11 -2.21 11.39
N ALA A 64 -28.95 -2.69 12.32
CA ALA A 64 -28.47 -3.17 13.61
C ALA A 64 -27.53 -4.38 13.41
N GLY A 65 -26.29 -4.26 13.88
CA GLY A 65 -25.26 -5.31 13.73
C GLY A 65 -24.22 -5.04 12.64
N THR A 66 -24.47 -4.11 11.70
CA THR A 66 -23.51 -3.74 10.64
C THR A 66 -22.14 -3.36 11.22
N PHE A 67 -22.11 -2.63 12.34
CA PHE A 67 -20.86 -2.19 12.97
C PHE A 67 -19.93 -3.36 13.30
N VAL A 68 -20.48 -4.45 13.85
CA VAL A 68 -19.70 -5.65 14.19
C VAL A 68 -19.13 -6.29 12.93
N VAL A 69 -19.94 -6.40 11.87
CA VAL A 69 -19.51 -6.97 10.59
C VAL A 69 -18.38 -6.15 9.98
N VAL A 70 -18.50 -4.82 9.98
CA VAL A 70 -17.47 -3.92 9.43
C VAL A 70 -16.16 -4.03 10.21
N VAL A 71 -16.22 -4.00 11.54
CA VAL A 71 -15.02 -4.16 12.38
C VAL A 71 -14.38 -5.53 12.17
N ALA A 72 -15.17 -6.61 12.17
CA ALA A 72 -14.68 -7.96 11.93
C ALA A 72 -14.02 -8.10 10.54
N THR A 73 -14.62 -7.47 9.51
CA THR A 73 -14.07 -7.49 8.15
C THR A 73 -12.74 -6.73 8.08
N VAL A 74 -12.62 -5.58 8.73
CA VAL A 74 -11.36 -4.80 8.76
C VAL A 74 -10.26 -5.57 9.50
N VAL A 75 -10.58 -6.21 10.63
CA VAL A 75 -9.63 -7.06 11.36
C VAL A 75 -9.22 -8.27 10.51
N GLY A 76 -10.17 -8.90 9.81
CA GLY A 76 -9.90 -9.97 8.86
C GLY A 76 -8.98 -9.52 7.72
N ALA A 77 -9.21 -8.33 7.17
CA ALA A 77 -8.36 -7.74 6.13
C ALA A 77 -6.93 -7.49 6.63
N TYR A 78 -6.77 -6.97 7.85
CA TYR A 78 -5.46 -6.82 8.49
C TYR A 78 -4.73 -8.16 8.62
N MET A 79 -5.43 -9.20 9.08
CA MET A 79 -4.86 -10.54 9.21
C MET A 79 -4.50 -11.15 7.86
N ALA A 80 -5.34 -10.98 6.83
CA ALA A 80 -5.07 -11.45 5.49
C ALA A 80 -3.78 -10.85 4.91
N LEU A 81 -3.54 -9.55 5.11
CA LEU A 81 -2.30 -8.89 4.70
C LEU A 81 -1.07 -9.49 5.39
N ASN A 82 -1.14 -9.70 6.70
CA ASN A 82 -0.02 -10.22 7.48
C ASN A 82 0.30 -11.69 7.14
N ILE A 83 -0.75 -12.53 7.02
CA ILE A 83 -0.60 -13.94 6.68
C ILE A 83 -0.08 -14.08 5.26
N GLY A 84 -0.69 -13.40 4.28
CA GLY A 84 -0.28 -13.49 2.89
C GLY A 84 1.15 -13.00 2.66
N ALA A 85 1.56 -11.89 3.28
CA ALA A 85 2.95 -11.42 3.19
C ALA A 85 3.96 -12.44 3.71
N ASN A 86 3.62 -13.14 4.81
CA ASN A 86 4.46 -14.20 5.37
C ASN A 86 4.47 -15.44 4.47
N ASP A 87 3.33 -15.84 3.92
CA ASP A 87 3.22 -17.02 3.05
C ASP A 87 3.99 -16.83 1.74
N VAL A 88 3.85 -15.66 1.09
CA VAL A 88 4.63 -15.33 -0.10
C VAL A 88 6.13 -15.31 0.17
N ALA A 89 6.57 -14.79 1.33
CA ALA A 89 7.98 -14.81 1.70
C ALA A 89 8.51 -16.24 1.85
N ASN A 90 7.71 -17.15 2.42
CA ASN A 90 8.10 -18.54 2.64
C ASN A 90 8.08 -19.37 1.34
N ASN A 91 7.09 -19.15 0.47
CA ASN A 91 6.92 -19.93 -0.76
C ASN A 91 7.75 -19.39 -1.94
N MET A 92 7.86 -18.05 -2.07
CA MET A 92 8.58 -17.40 -3.18
C MET A 92 9.99 -16.95 -2.80
N GLY A 93 10.32 -16.84 -1.50
CA GLY A 93 11.63 -16.44 -1.02
C GLY A 93 12.80 -17.23 -1.60
N PRO A 94 12.75 -18.58 -1.64
CA PRO A 94 13.80 -19.39 -2.25
C PRO A 94 13.95 -19.15 -3.76
N ALA A 95 12.84 -19.03 -4.50
CA ALA A 95 12.85 -18.82 -5.94
C ALA A 95 13.40 -17.45 -6.33
N VAL A 96 13.05 -16.41 -5.57
CA VAL A 96 13.60 -15.05 -5.75
C VAL A 96 15.05 -14.98 -5.28
N GLY A 97 15.38 -15.59 -4.14
CA GLY A 97 16.74 -15.62 -3.58
C GLY A 97 17.74 -16.39 -4.44
N ALA A 98 17.29 -17.41 -5.17
CA ALA A 98 18.10 -18.16 -6.14
C ALA A 98 18.22 -17.47 -7.51
N ASN A 99 17.64 -16.27 -7.69
CA ASN A 99 17.54 -15.57 -8.97
C ASN A 99 16.82 -16.37 -10.08
N ALA A 100 15.98 -17.34 -9.72
CA ALA A 100 15.15 -18.06 -10.68
C ALA A 100 13.96 -17.19 -11.14
N LEU A 101 13.45 -16.34 -10.24
CA LEU A 101 12.39 -15.38 -10.52
C LEU A 101 12.75 -13.99 -10.00
N SER A 102 12.26 -12.96 -10.67
CA SER A 102 12.29 -11.59 -10.14
C SER A 102 11.24 -11.44 -9.03
N LEU A 103 11.44 -10.49 -8.11
CA LEU A 103 10.46 -10.18 -7.07
C LEU A 103 9.08 -9.81 -7.68
N GLY A 104 9.07 -9.00 -8.74
CA GLY A 104 7.83 -8.59 -9.40
C GLY A 104 7.06 -9.76 -10.01
N SER A 105 7.75 -10.65 -10.73
CA SER A 105 7.11 -11.85 -11.30
C SER A 105 6.62 -12.81 -10.22
N ALA A 106 7.38 -12.97 -9.14
CA ALA A 106 6.99 -13.82 -8.01
C ALA A 106 5.72 -13.30 -7.32
N LEU A 107 5.62 -11.98 -7.10
CA LEU A 107 4.42 -11.36 -6.53
C LEU A 107 3.18 -11.54 -7.41
N ILE A 108 3.32 -11.44 -8.74
CA ILE A 108 2.20 -11.66 -9.67
C ILE A 108 1.71 -13.11 -9.63
N ILE A 109 2.65 -14.06 -9.67
CA ILE A 109 2.33 -15.50 -9.59
C ILE A 109 1.64 -15.80 -8.26
N ALA A 110 2.22 -15.34 -7.15
CA ALA A 110 1.63 -15.50 -5.82
C ALA A 110 0.22 -14.92 -5.77
N ALA A 111 0.02 -13.67 -6.23
CA ALA A 111 -1.30 -13.04 -6.23
C ALA A 111 -2.35 -13.86 -6.99
N VAL A 112 -2.00 -14.47 -8.14
CA VAL A 112 -2.95 -15.29 -8.90
C VAL A 112 -3.22 -16.63 -8.20
N PHE A 113 -2.18 -17.37 -7.83
CA PHE A 113 -2.37 -18.74 -7.32
C PHE A 113 -2.84 -18.78 -5.87
N GLU A 114 -2.41 -17.84 -5.02
CA GLU A 114 -2.84 -17.76 -3.62
C GLU A 114 -4.30 -17.32 -3.53
N THR A 115 -4.71 -16.33 -4.32
CA THR A 115 -6.13 -15.93 -4.37
C THR A 115 -7.01 -17.02 -4.98
N ALA A 116 -6.55 -17.70 -6.04
CA ALA A 116 -7.27 -18.83 -6.61
C ALA A 116 -7.41 -19.97 -5.59
N GLY A 117 -6.35 -20.31 -4.85
CA GLY A 117 -6.41 -21.32 -3.79
C GLY A 117 -7.40 -20.95 -2.69
N ALA A 118 -7.37 -19.70 -2.23
CA ALA A 118 -8.31 -19.20 -1.23
C ALA A 118 -9.77 -19.26 -1.71
N MET A 119 -10.04 -18.94 -2.98
CA MET A 119 -11.39 -19.00 -3.55
C MET A 119 -11.89 -20.44 -3.80
N LEU A 120 -11.01 -21.33 -4.27
CA LEU A 120 -11.38 -22.70 -4.65
C LEU A 120 -11.48 -23.65 -3.46
N ALA A 121 -10.61 -23.50 -2.46
CA ALA A 121 -10.49 -24.44 -1.34
C ALA A 121 -10.69 -23.79 0.04
N GLY A 122 -10.79 -22.46 0.14
CA GLY A 122 -10.88 -21.77 1.43
C GLY A 122 -12.19 -22.00 2.18
N GLY A 123 -13.30 -22.28 1.48
CA GLY A 123 -14.62 -22.46 2.11
C GLY A 123 -14.65 -23.59 3.14
N ASP A 124 -14.14 -24.77 2.77
CA ASP A 124 -14.12 -25.94 3.67
C ASP A 124 -13.20 -25.72 4.88
N VAL A 125 -12.08 -25.01 4.69
CA VAL A 125 -11.14 -24.64 5.76
C VAL A 125 -11.79 -23.66 6.74
N VAL A 126 -12.43 -22.60 6.24
CA VAL A 126 -13.12 -21.61 7.08
C VAL A 126 -14.26 -22.26 7.87
N ASN A 127 -15.06 -23.12 7.24
CA ASN A 127 -16.14 -23.84 7.91
C ASN A 127 -15.63 -24.72 9.06
N THR A 128 -14.53 -25.44 8.82
CA THR A 128 -13.91 -26.30 9.83
C THR A 128 -13.41 -25.47 11.03
N ILE A 129 -12.72 -24.36 10.77
CA ILE A 129 -12.20 -23.49 11.82
C ILE A 129 -13.34 -22.81 12.59
N ALA A 130 -14.35 -22.28 11.89
CA ALA A 130 -15.47 -21.58 12.50
C ALA A 130 -16.27 -22.48 13.46
N SER A 131 -16.48 -23.75 13.06
CA SER A 131 -17.18 -24.75 13.88
C SER A 131 -16.44 -25.10 15.17
N GLY A 132 -15.12 -24.94 15.20
CA GLY A 132 -14.31 -25.13 16.41
C GLY A 132 -14.33 -23.92 17.36
N ILE A 133 -14.78 -22.75 16.90
CA ILE A 133 -14.83 -21.50 17.68
C ILE A 133 -16.23 -21.26 18.25
N VAL A 134 -17.26 -21.53 17.46
CA VAL A 134 -18.67 -21.41 17.86
C VAL A 134 -19.16 -22.79 18.27
N SER A 135 -18.76 -23.24 19.47
CA SER A 135 -19.28 -24.45 20.12
C SER A 135 -20.48 -24.14 21.00
#